data_AF-A0A7J8J418-F1
#
_entry.id   AF-A0A7J8J418-F1
#
_cell.length_a   1.000
_cell.length_b   1.000
_cell.length_c   1.000
_cell.angle_alpha   90.00
_cell.angle_beta   90.00
_cell.angle_gamma   90.00
#
_symmetry.space_group_name_H-M   'P 1'
#
loop_
_entity.id
_entity.type
_entity.pdbx_description
1 polymer ?
#
loop_
_entity_poly.entity_id
_entity_poly.type
_entity_poly.pdbx_seq_one_letter_code
_entity_poly.pdbx_strand_id
1 'polypeptide(L)'
;MARYTNKNNKCSRGRQNPSSRKKSRSCTDFSRNYSLYIRRVLKEVDPQKSISSCTLDIMNTVINNIFERILMQAYNLMCYRNRCTLTHEDIQKAMYMLFPGKRARYAVTFGSEAVQRYVHSKNNAPA
;
A
#
# COMPACT_ATOMS: atom_id res chain seq x y z
N MET A 1 -5.10 -59.67 -1.78
CA MET A 1 -5.50 -58.27 -2.04
C MET A 1 -4.69 -57.74 -3.23
N ALA A 2 -5.39 -57.27 -4.26
CA ALA A 2 -4.92 -56.66 -5.52
C ALA A 2 -4.04 -55.40 -5.29
N ARG A 3 -3.13 -54.92 -6.15
CA ARG A 3 -2.72 -55.12 -7.56
C ARG A 3 -1.28 -54.60 -7.72
N TYR A 4 -0.49 -55.24 -8.58
CA TYR A 4 0.74 -54.70 -9.20
C TYR A 4 0.37 -53.78 -10.37
N THR A 5 1.07 -52.67 -10.60
CA THR A 5 1.61 -52.28 -11.93
C THR A 5 2.67 -51.17 -11.82
N ASN A 6 3.81 -51.45 -12.45
CA ASN A 6 4.98 -50.60 -12.69
C ASN A 6 4.77 -49.71 -13.93
N LYS A 7 5.29 -48.47 -13.93
CA LYS A 7 5.62 -47.75 -15.16
C LYS A 7 6.79 -46.78 -14.96
N ASN A 8 7.99 -47.27 -15.30
CA ASN A 8 9.19 -46.48 -15.57
C ASN A 8 9.00 -45.56 -16.80
N ASN A 9 9.64 -44.38 -16.79
CA ASN A 9 10.52 -43.92 -17.90
C ASN A 9 11.27 -42.61 -17.59
N LYS A 10 12.56 -42.63 -17.97
CA LYS A 10 13.61 -41.61 -17.88
C LYS A 10 13.37 -40.38 -18.78
N CYS A 11 14.01 -39.25 -18.44
CA CYS A 11 14.85 -38.37 -19.32
C CYS A 11 15.28 -37.13 -18.51
N SER A 12 16.54 -36.93 -18.12
CA SER A 12 17.78 -36.59 -18.86
C SER A 12 18.09 -35.08 -18.88
N ARG A 13 19.38 -34.78 -18.68
CA ARG A 13 19.99 -33.46 -18.41
C ARG A 13 19.95 -32.53 -19.61
N GLY A 14 19.85 -31.23 -19.36
CA GLY A 14 20.15 -30.18 -20.34
C GLY A 14 20.40 -28.81 -19.69
N ARG A 15 21.66 -28.53 -19.32
CA ARG A 15 22.16 -27.15 -19.14
C ARG A 15 22.51 -26.61 -20.52
N GLN A 16 22.04 -25.42 -20.86
CA GLN A 16 22.70 -24.47 -21.76
C GLN A 16 22.15 -23.06 -21.49
N ASN A 17 22.96 -22.23 -20.81
CA ASN A 17 22.85 -20.77 -20.88
C ASN A 17 23.42 -20.34 -22.24
N PRO A 18 22.84 -19.32 -22.90
CA PRO A 18 23.63 -18.11 -23.08
C PRO A 18 22.79 -16.82 -22.99
N SER A 19 23.52 -15.72 -22.82
CA SER A 19 23.05 -14.33 -22.70
C SER A 19 22.53 -13.94 -21.32
N SER A 20 23.49 -13.60 -20.47
CA SER A 20 23.36 -12.57 -19.45
C SER A 20 22.97 -11.22 -20.07
N ARG A 21 21.77 -11.12 -20.64
CA ARG A 21 21.04 -9.86 -20.50
C ARG A 21 20.76 -9.77 -19.01
N LYS A 22 21.59 -9.01 -18.30
CA LYS A 22 21.24 -8.43 -17.01
C LYS A 22 19.80 -7.99 -17.20
N LYS A 23 18.87 -8.79 -16.67
CA LYS A 23 17.48 -8.39 -16.49
C LYS A 23 17.68 -7.17 -15.64
N SER A 24 17.63 -6.00 -16.29
CA SER A 24 17.61 -4.76 -15.57
C SER A 24 16.55 -5.03 -14.51
N ARG A 25 16.87 -4.75 -13.26
CA ARG A 25 15.83 -4.47 -12.29
C ARG A 25 15.20 -3.17 -12.78
N SER A 26 14.56 -3.24 -13.95
CA SER A 26 13.63 -2.29 -14.53
C SER A 26 12.61 -2.21 -13.44
N CYS A 27 12.72 -1.12 -12.65
CA CYS A 27 11.91 -0.76 -11.52
C CYS A 27 11.02 -1.91 -11.09
N THR A 28 11.49 -2.74 -10.15
CA THR A 28 10.53 -3.53 -9.37
C THR A 28 9.57 -2.48 -8.83
N ASP A 29 8.39 -2.36 -9.43
CA ASP A 29 7.38 -1.40 -9.05
C ASP A 29 7.26 -1.50 -7.55
N PHE A 30 7.78 -0.49 -6.85
CA PHE A 30 7.72 -0.39 -5.40
C PHE A 30 6.30 0.03 -5.01
N SER A 31 5.31 -0.47 -5.76
CA SER A 31 3.90 -0.38 -5.47
C SER A 31 3.72 -1.05 -4.13
N ARG A 32 3.52 -0.23 -3.11
CA ARG A 32 3.33 -0.70 -1.74
C ARG A 32 2.12 -1.63 -1.76
N ASN A 33 2.27 -2.77 -1.12
CA ASN A 33 1.20 -3.74 -0.99
C ASN A 33 0.42 -3.45 0.31
N TYR A 34 -0.87 -3.13 0.16
CA TYR A 34 -1.78 -2.83 1.26
C TYR A 34 -2.76 -3.96 1.55
N SER A 35 -2.59 -5.15 0.95
CA SER A 35 -3.58 -6.23 1.01
C SER A 35 -3.89 -6.70 2.44
N LEU A 36 -2.89 -6.69 3.33
CA LEU A 36 -3.07 -7.02 4.74
C LEU A 36 -3.95 -5.98 5.46
N TYR A 37 -3.72 -4.69 5.22
CA TYR A 37 -4.48 -3.60 5.85
C TYR A 37 -5.90 -3.51 5.32
N ILE A 38 -6.10 -3.71 4.00
CA ILE A 38 -7.42 -3.74 3.39
C ILE A 38 -8.29 -4.84 4.03
N ARG A 39 -7.72 -6.03 4.26
CA ARG A 39 -8.42 -7.12 4.94
C ARG A 39 -8.72 -6.82 6.42
N ARG A 40 -7.83 -6.12 7.13
CA ARG A 40 -8.07 -5.70 8.52
C ARG A 40 -9.24 -4.73 8.62
N VAL A 41 -9.21 -3.67 7.80
CA VAL A 41 -10.28 -2.67 7.77
C VAL A 41 -11.61 -3.29 7.33
N LEU A 42 -11.61 -4.22 6.38
CA LEU A 42 -12.84 -4.93 5.99
C LEU A 42 -13.47 -5.66 7.19
N LYS A 43 -12.66 -6.36 7.98
CA LYS A 43 -13.16 -7.11 9.14
C LYS A 43 -13.71 -6.20 10.23
N GLU A 44 -13.18 -4.98 10.36
CA GLU A 44 -13.69 -3.97 11.30
C GLU A 44 -15.08 -3.45 10.88
N VAL A 45 -15.35 -3.38 9.56
CA VAL A 45 -16.64 -2.89 9.03
C VAL A 45 -17.67 -4.00 8.89
N ASP A 46 -17.31 -5.14 8.30
CA ASP A 46 -18.20 -6.28 8.01
C ASP A 46 -17.47 -7.62 8.25
N PRO A 47 -17.56 -8.22 9.45
CA PRO A 47 -16.81 -9.44 9.80
C PRO A 47 -17.12 -10.66 8.93
N GLN A 48 -18.31 -10.72 8.33
CA GLN A 48 -18.78 -11.86 7.53
C GLN A 48 -18.37 -11.79 6.06
N LYS A 49 -17.89 -10.63 5.57
CA LYS A 49 -17.54 -10.43 4.17
C LYS A 49 -16.08 -10.76 3.92
N SER A 50 -15.79 -11.24 2.70
CA SER A 50 -14.43 -11.46 2.22
C SER A 50 -14.24 -10.82 0.85
N ILE A 51 -13.00 -10.45 0.53
CA ILE A 51 -12.64 -9.80 -0.74
C ILE A 51 -11.76 -10.75 -1.56
N SER A 52 -12.03 -10.81 -2.87
CA SER A 52 -11.25 -11.59 -3.84
C SER A 52 -9.84 -11.03 -4.05
N SER A 53 -8.91 -11.85 -4.55
CA SER A 53 -7.54 -11.39 -4.86
C SER A 53 -7.52 -10.29 -5.94
N CYS A 54 -8.29 -10.45 -7.01
CA CYS A 54 -8.40 -9.45 -8.08
C CYS A 54 -8.89 -8.10 -7.55
N THR A 55 -9.91 -8.11 -6.68
CA THR A 55 -10.42 -6.87 -6.06
C THR A 55 -9.38 -6.23 -5.13
N LEU A 56 -8.55 -7.03 -4.44
CA LEU A 56 -7.45 -6.49 -3.63
C LEU A 56 -6.40 -5.78 -4.49
N ASP A 57 -6.06 -6.31 -5.66
CA ASP A 57 -5.08 -5.71 -6.56
C ASP A 57 -5.58 -4.36 -7.11
N ILE A 58 -6.88 -4.29 -7.44
CA ILE A 58 -7.55 -3.04 -7.84
C ILE A 58 -7.50 -2.03 -6.68
N MET A 59 -7.88 -2.45 -5.47
CA MET A 59 -7.84 -1.58 -4.29
C MET A 59 -6.43 -1.09 -3.97
N ASN A 60 -5.42 -1.94 -4.13
CA ASN A 60 -4.03 -1.57 -3.95
C ASN A 60 -3.61 -0.44 -4.90
N THR A 61 -3.98 -0.56 -6.16
CA THR A 61 -3.75 0.46 -7.19
C THR A 61 -4.48 1.76 -6.86
N VAL A 62 -5.74 1.69 -6.43
CA VAL A 62 -6.52 2.87 -6.01
C VAL A 62 -5.84 3.62 -4.86
N ILE A 63 -5.35 2.90 -3.85
CA ILE A 63 -4.66 3.52 -2.71
C ILE A 63 -3.37 4.21 -3.17
N ASN A 64 -2.56 3.55 -4.00
CA ASN A 64 -1.33 4.15 -4.52
C ASN A 64 -1.62 5.41 -5.34
N ASN A 65 -2.61 5.38 -6.23
CA ASN A 65 -3.03 6.53 -7.02
C ASN A 65 -3.49 7.71 -6.14
N ILE A 66 -4.26 7.44 -5.09
CA ILE A 66 -4.70 8.49 -4.15
C ILE A 66 -3.51 9.05 -3.37
N PHE A 67 -2.61 8.18 -2.91
CA PHE A 67 -1.41 8.56 -2.16
C PHE A 67 -0.51 9.50 -2.99
N GLU A 68 -0.23 9.17 -4.24
CA GLU A 68 0.56 10.02 -5.14
C GLU A 68 -0.11 11.37 -5.37
N ARG A 69 -1.44 11.40 -5.56
CA ARG A 69 -2.18 12.66 -5.73
C ARG A 69 -2.07 13.55 -4.49
N ILE A 70 -2.17 12.97 -3.29
CA ILE A 70 -2.01 13.71 -2.02
C ILE A 70 -0.60 14.25 -1.90
N LEU A 71 0.42 13.42 -2.13
CA LEU A 71 1.82 13.83 -2.03
C LEU A 71 2.13 14.97 -2.98
N MET A 72 1.68 14.90 -4.23
CA MET A 72 1.93 15.94 -5.22
C MET A 72 1.31 17.28 -4.81
N GLN A 73 0.08 17.28 -4.29
CA GLN A 73 -0.55 18.51 -3.81
C GLN A 73 0.13 19.05 -2.54
N ALA A 74 0.49 18.17 -1.60
CA ALA A 74 1.15 18.57 -0.36
C ALA A 74 2.56 19.12 -0.64
N TYR A 75 3.29 18.54 -1.59
CA TYR A 75 4.58 19.04 -2.07
C TYR A 75 4.44 20.44 -2.66
N ASN A 76 3.46 20.66 -3.55
CA ASN A 76 3.21 21.99 -4.11
C ASN A 76 2.93 23.02 -3.00
N LEU A 77 2.08 22.68 -2.03
CA LEU A 77 1.78 23.51 -0.85
C LEU A 77 3.04 23.85 -0.04
N MET A 78 3.91 22.87 0.18
CA MET A 78 5.19 23.06 0.88
C MET A 78 6.08 24.05 0.12
N CYS A 79 6.21 23.89 -1.20
CA CYS A 79 6.98 24.79 -2.06
C CYS A 79 6.39 26.21 -2.09
N TYR A 80 5.06 26.36 -2.15
CA TYR A 80 4.41 27.68 -2.08
C TYR A 80 4.67 28.41 -0.76
N ARG A 81 4.88 27.68 0.34
CA ARG A 81 5.22 28.24 1.65
C ARG A 81 6.74 28.48 1.82
N ASN A 82 7.56 28.24 0.80
CA ASN A 82 9.03 28.29 0.85
C ASN A 82 9.63 27.44 1.97
N ARG A 83 9.04 26.26 2.24
CA ARG A 83 9.55 25.32 3.24
C ARG A 83 10.25 24.16 2.54
N CYS A 84 11.26 23.60 3.21
CA CYS A 84 11.94 22.37 2.77
C CYS A 84 11.46 21.12 3.53
N THR A 85 10.45 21.27 4.39
CA THR A 85 9.94 20.20 5.24
C THR A 85 8.44 20.08 5.05
N LEU A 86 8.00 18.88 4.67
CA LEU A 86 6.58 18.54 4.54
C LEU A 86 5.96 18.40 5.93
N THR A 87 4.93 19.19 6.23
CA THR A 87 4.26 19.17 7.54
C THR A 87 2.89 18.50 7.45
N HIS A 88 2.34 18.07 8.61
CA HIS A 88 0.99 17.52 8.69
C HIS A 88 -0.08 18.53 8.23
N GLU A 89 0.16 19.83 8.41
CA GLU A 89 -0.70 20.90 7.89
C GLU A 89 -0.79 20.87 6.35
N ASP A 90 0.31 20.59 5.66
CA ASP A 90 0.36 20.60 4.20
C ASP A 90 -0.44 19.40 3.65
N ILE A 91 -0.33 18.24 4.30
CA ILE A 91 -1.14 17.06 3.99
C ILE A 91 -2.63 17.32 4.27
N GLN A 92 -2.95 17.95 5.40
CA GLN A 92 -4.34 18.29 5.76
C GLN A 92 -4.97 19.27 4.75
N LYS A 93 -4.23 20.30 4.33
CA LYS A 93 -4.70 21.24 3.29
C LYS A 93 -4.84 20.55 1.94
N ALA A 94 -3.90 19.68 1.56
CA ALA A 94 -3.98 18.89 0.33
C ALA A 94 -5.24 18.00 0.31
N MET A 95 -5.64 17.43 1.45
CA MET A 95 -6.88 16.65 1.55
C MET A 95 -8.14 17.47 1.26
N TYR A 96 -8.21 18.70 1.79
CA TYR A 96 -9.33 19.60 1.50
C TYR A 96 -9.36 20.05 0.04
N MET A 97 -8.20 20.13 -0.63
CA MET A 97 -8.13 20.44 -2.06
C MET A 97 -8.55 19.27 -2.95
N LEU A 98 -8.21 18.03 -2.56
CA LEU A 98 -8.45 16.84 -3.39
C LEU A 98 -9.84 16.24 -3.24
N PHE A 99 -10.44 16.31 -2.05
CA PHE A 99 -11.70 15.64 -1.75
C PHE A 99 -12.84 16.63 -1.49
N PRO A 100 -14.04 16.36 -2.02
CA PRO A 100 -15.19 17.24 -1.82
C PRO A 100 -15.78 17.11 -0.40
N GLY A 101 -16.12 18.25 0.19
CA GLY A 101 -17.05 18.41 1.31
C GLY A 101 -16.85 17.43 2.47
N LYS A 102 -17.82 16.52 2.66
CA LYS A 102 -17.89 15.59 3.81
C LYS A 102 -16.71 14.61 3.88
N ARG A 103 -16.18 14.18 2.73
CA ARG A 103 -15.07 13.20 2.67
C ARG A 103 -13.77 13.79 3.20
N ALA A 104 -13.46 15.02 2.82
CA ALA A 104 -12.28 15.72 3.32
C ALA A 104 -12.35 15.92 4.83
N ARG A 105 -13.51 16.31 5.36
CA ARG A 105 -13.70 16.50 6.82
C ARG A 105 -13.39 15.23 7.60
N TYR A 106 -13.98 14.10 7.21
CA TYR A 106 -13.71 12.83 7.89
C TYR A 106 -12.26 12.39 7.76
N ALA A 107 -11.68 12.45 6.56
CA ALA A 107 -10.28 12.08 6.34
C ALA A 107 -9.33 12.87 7.26
N VAL A 108 -9.59 14.18 7.39
CA VAL A 108 -8.81 15.06 8.27
C VAL A 108 -9.03 14.75 9.74
N THR A 109 -10.28 14.55 10.19
CA THR A 109 -10.56 14.19 11.59
C THR A 109 -9.87 12.89 11.99
N PHE A 110 -9.96 11.84 11.18
CA PHE A 110 -9.26 10.58 11.44
C PHE A 110 -7.74 10.76 11.43
N GLY A 111 -7.20 11.59 10.52
CA GLY A 111 -5.77 11.90 10.47
C GLY A 111 -5.28 12.61 11.73
N SER A 112 -5.99 13.63 12.19
CA SER A 112 -5.65 14.37 13.41
C SER A 112 -5.70 13.49 14.65
N GLU A 113 -6.71 12.62 14.75
CA GLU A 113 -6.82 11.67 15.85
C GLU A 113 -5.64 10.67 15.85
N ALA A 114 -5.24 10.16 14.68
CA ALA A 114 -4.08 9.28 14.57
C ALA A 114 -2.78 9.96 15.03
N VAL A 115 -2.59 11.24 14.68
CA VAL A 115 -1.42 12.03 15.15
C VAL A 115 -1.46 12.22 16.66
N GLN A 116 -2.63 12.53 17.22
CA GLN A 116 -2.79 12.69 18.68
C GLN A 116 -2.48 11.39 19.43
N ARG A 117 -2.97 10.25 18.95
CA ARG A 117 -2.68 8.93 19.52
C ARG A 117 -1.17 8.62 19.48
N TYR A 118 -0.48 8.98 18.41
CA TYR A 118 0.97 8.82 18.28
C TYR A 118 1.75 9.71 19.26
N VAL A 119 1.36 10.98 19.40
CA VAL A 119 2.00 11.89 20.36
C VAL A 119 1.79 11.41 21.79
N HIS A 120 0.59 10.94 22.12
CA HIS A 120 0.27 10.40 23.45
C HIS A 120 1.07 9.14 23.78
N SER A 121 1.16 8.19 22.84
CA SER A 121 1.93 6.96 23.07
C SER A 121 3.42 7.22 23.23
N LYS A 122 3.97 8.22 22.51
CA LYS A 122 5.37 8.62 22.64
C LYS A 122 5.67 9.24 24.01
N ASN A 123 4.77 10.06 24.56
CA ASN A 123 4.98 10.74 25.84
C ASN A 123 4.83 9.80 27.05
N ASN A 124 4.10 8.69 26.90
CA ASN A 124 3.85 7.72 27.97
C ASN A 124 4.80 6.51 27.95
N ALA A 125 5.78 6.47 27.05
CA ALA A 125 6.77 5.40 27.02
C ALA A 125 7.80 5.62 28.16
N PRO A 126 8.05 4.64 29.04
CA PRO A 126 9.14 4.75 30.02
C PRO A 126 10.47 4.82 29.25
N ALA A 127 11.33 5.75 29.68
CA ALA A 127 12.67 5.97 29.11
C ALA A 127 13.58 4.75 29.29
#